data_AF-A0A394D1E5-F1
#
_entry.id   AF-A0A394D1E5-F1
#
_cell.length_a   1.000
_cell.length_b   1.000
_cell.length_c   1.000
_cell.angle_alpha   90.00
_cell.angle_beta   90.00
_cell.angle_gamma   90.00
#
_symmetry.space_group_name_H-M   'P 1'
#
loop_
_entity.id
_entity.type
_entity.pdbx_description
1 polymer ?
#
loop_
_entity_poly.entity_id
_entity_poly.type
_entity_poly.pdbx_seq_one_letter_code
_entity_poly.pdbx_strand_id
1 'polypeptide(L)'
;MDQLSLVKSPFEQFSIDEEMGGKPLDRNCYEEIAIKLRHDVASFLNFRVMSTGELEVRVRYAGFGKDEDEWVNVKGGVRQASTPLEPSECHKVKDGDIVLCFKESDDYALYCDACVLKITRQEHDPVECNCIFTVQYEYDNSEADVYGKDICCRPSEEKSVALALPMQSIESLWG
;
A
#
# COMPACT_ATOMS: atom_id res chain seq x y z
N MET A 1 -19.26 3.38 20.96
CA MET A 1 -19.83 3.20 19.60
C MET A 1 -18.63 3.00 18.72
N ASP A 2 -18.28 1.73 18.61
CA ASP A 2 -16.98 1.22 18.24
C ASP A 2 -16.68 1.46 16.76
N GLN A 3 -15.56 2.15 16.48
CA GLN A 3 -15.05 2.38 15.12
C GLN A 3 -14.22 1.19 14.59
N LEU A 4 -14.31 0.03 15.25
CA LEU A 4 -13.49 -1.16 15.00
C LEU A 4 -13.91 -2.00 13.77
N SER A 5 -14.93 -1.58 13.00
CA SER A 5 -15.63 -2.49 12.08
C SER A 5 -15.33 -2.35 10.58
N LEU A 6 -14.33 -1.58 10.14
CA LEU A 6 -14.14 -1.35 8.70
C LEU A 6 -12.70 -1.49 8.17
N VAL A 7 -11.93 -2.45 8.68
CA VAL A 7 -10.82 -3.01 7.88
C VAL A 7 -11.31 -4.31 7.28
N LYS A 8 -11.95 -4.19 6.13
CA LYS A 8 -12.26 -5.36 5.30
C LYS A 8 -10.97 -5.85 4.68
N SER A 9 -10.79 -7.18 4.69
CA SER A 9 -9.66 -7.83 4.02
C SER A 9 -9.61 -7.39 2.53
N PRO A 10 -8.43 -7.03 1.99
CA PRO A 10 -8.23 -6.81 0.56
C PRO A 10 -8.59 -8.04 -0.29
N PHE A 11 -8.74 -9.20 0.34
CA PHE A 11 -9.13 -10.46 -0.30
C PHE A 11 -10.64 -10.62 -0.51
N GLU A 12 -11.51 -9.79 0.13
CA GLU A 12 -12.93 -9.75 -0.21
C GLU A 12 -13.17 -8.70 -1.31
N GLN A 13 -12.88 -9.10 -2.54
CA GLN A 13 -13.07 -8.29 -3.74
C GLN A 13 -14.57 -8.03 -3.95
N PHE A 14 -14.99 -6.78 -3.74
CA PHE A 14 -16.32 -6.33 -4.13
C PHE A 14 -16.43 -6.33 -5.66
N SER A 15 -17.36 -7.11 -6.20
CA SER A 15 -17.97 -6.86 -7.50
C SER A 15 -18.60 -5.47 -7.45
N ILE A 16 -18.02 -4.50 -8.17
CA ILE A 16 -18.60 -3.17 -8.29
C ILE A 16 -19.49 -3.19 -9.53
N ASP A 17 -20.80 -3.04 -9.31
CA ASP A 17 -21.77 -2.78 -10.37
C ASP A 17 -21.37 -1.52 -11.13
N GLU A 18 -21.29 -1.65 -12.47
CA GLU A 18 -21.13 -0.54 -13.39
C GLU A 18 -22.28 0.45 -13.20
N GLU A 19 -22.00 1.67 -12.73
CA GLU A 19 -22.63 2.89 -13.27
C GLU A 19 -21.96 4.13 -12.68
N MET A 20 -21.16 4.81 -13.50
CA MET A 20 -21.17 6.27 -13.74
C MET A 20 -19.82 6.73 -14.29
N GLY A 21 -19.75 6.88 -15.62
CA GLY A 21 -19.17 8.06 -16.28
C GLY A 21 -17.71 8.47 -16.04
N GLY A 22 -16.89 7.66 -15.39
CA GLY A 22 -15.44 7.86 -15.32
C GLY A 22 -14.74 7.01 -16.39
N LYS A 23 -13.88 7.61 -17.21
CA LYS A 23 -12.98 6.81 -18.05
C LYS A 23 -12.16 5.88 -17.15
N PRO A 24 -11.92 4.61 -17.54
CA PRO A 24 -11.06 3.73 -16.77
C PRO A 24 -9.68 4.38 -16.67
N LEU A 25 -9.31 4.78 -15.46
CA LEU A 25 -7.90 5.02 -15.15
C LEU A 25 -7.19 3.70 -15.39
N ASP A 26 -6.07 3.75 -16.12
CA ASP A 26 -5.19 2.62 -16.35
C ASP A 26 -4.94 1.88 -15.02
N ARG A 27 -4.82 0.54 -15.04
CA ARG A 27 -4.99 -0.39 -13.89
C ARG A 27 -3.91 -0.30 -12.78
N ASN A 28 -3.51 0.91 -12.40
CA ASN A 28 -2.59 1.18 -11.31
C ASN A 28 -3.43 1.60 -10.09
N CYS A 29 -3.67 0.65 -9.19
CA CYS A 29 -4.24 0.95 -7.87
C CYS A 29 -3.16 1.60 -7.00
N TYR A 30 -3.54 2.61 -6.22
CA TYR A 30 -2.64 3.32 -5.30
C TYR A 30 -3.16 3.18 -3.88
N GLU A 31 -2.25 3.19 -2.90
CA GLU A 31 -2.57 3.17 -1.46
C GLU A 31 -1.96 4.39 -0.75
N GLU A 32 -2.61 4.83 0.33
CA GLU A 32 -2.07 5.90 1.17
C GLU A 32 -0.97 5.38 2.13
N ILE A 33 0.14 6.11 2.27
CA ILE A 33 1.30 5.71 3.10
C ILE A 33 1.20 6.25 4.53
N ALA A 34 0.24 7.13 4.84
CA ALA A 34 0.15 7.74 6.17
C ALA A 34 0.05 6.67 7.28
N ILE A 35 0.68 6.97 8.42
CA ILE A 35 0.69 6.11 9.63
C ILE A 35 -0.74 5.79 10.14
N LYS A 36 -1.75 6.49 9.62
CA LYS A 36 -3.17 6.18 9.77
C LYS A 36 -3.64 5.34 8.58
N LEU A 37 -4.02 4.08 8.85
CA LEU A 37 -4.73 3.12 7.97
C LEU A 37 -4.37 3.18 6.47
N ARG A 38 -3.68 2.15 5.99
CA ARG A 38 -3.49 1.95 4.55
C ARG A 38 -4.83 1.61 3.91
N HIS A 39 -5.30 2.53 3.10
CA HIS A 39 -6.54 2.43 2.36
C HIS A 39 -6.26 2.49 0.86
N ASP A 40 -6.98 1.65 0.11
CA ASP A 40 -6.95 1.71 -1.35
C ASP A 40 -7.60 3.01 -1.83
N VAL A 41 -6.92 3.70 -2.74
CA VAL A 41 -7.41 4.90 -3.41
C VAL A 41 -8.27 4.46 -4.60
N ALA A 42 -9.56 4.79 -4.55
CA ALA A 42 -10.49 4.56 -5.66
C ALA A 42 -10.30 5.58 -6.79
N SER A 43 -10.07 6.85 -6.46
CA SER A 43 -9.85 7.89 -7.48
C SER A 43 -9.14 9.13 -6.93
N PHE A 44 -8.37 9.79 -7.79
CA PHE A 44 -7.86 11.15 -7.55
C PHE A 44 -8.85 12.18 -8.09
N LEU A 45 -9.36 13.03 -7.20
CA LEU A 45 -10.41 14.00 -7.50
C LEU A 45 -9.86 15.36 -7.95
N ASN A 46 -8.71 15.77 -7.39
CA ASN A 46 -8.09 17.06 -7.68
C ASN A 46 -6.61 17.09 -7.23
N PHE A 47 -5.89 18.17 -7.55
CA PHE A 47 -4.53 18.41 -7.07
C PHE A 47 -4.33 19.88 -6.67
N ARG A 48 -3.36 20.16 -5.80
CA ARG A 48 -2.92 21.52 -5.44
C ARG A 48 -1.42 21.56 -5.19
N VAL A 49 -0.80 22.69 -5.50
CA VAL A 49 0.60 22.96 -5.15
C VAL A 49 0.61 23.99 -4.04
N MET A 50 1.18 23.61 -2.89
CA MET A 50 1.28 24.46 -1.72
C MET A 50 2.32 25.55 -1.96
N SER A 51 2.25 26.66 -1.21
CA SER A 51 3.27 27.72 -1.26
C SER A 51 4.66 27.22 -0.86
N THR A 52 4.74 26.10 -0.14
CA THR A 52 5.98 25.37 0.19
C THR A 52 6.58 24.62 -1.01
N GLY A 53 5.85 24.51 -2.12
CA GLY A 53 6.22 23.73 -3.31
C GLY A 53 5.79 22.27 -3.26
N GLU A 54 5.11 21.84 -2.18
CA GLU A 54 4.62 20.47 -2.04
C GLU A 54 3.38 20.23 -2.90
N LEU A 55 3.32 19.06 -3.55
CA LEU A 55 2.16 18.60 -4.31
C LEU A 55 1.25 17.76 -3.42
N GLU A 56 -0.01 18.16 -3.36
CA GLU A 56 -1.05 17.38 -2.69
C GLU A 56 -2.14 16.99 -3.70
N VAL A 57 -2.69 15.79 -3.51
CA VAL A 57 -3.81 15.27 -4.30
C VAL A 57 -5.00 15.05 -3.39
N ARG A 58 -6.20 15.30 -3.90
CA ARG A 58 -7.44 14.98 -3.21
C ARG A 58 -7.83 13.56 -3.57
N VAL A 59 -7.88 12.67 -2.58
CA VAL A 59 -8.15 11.24 -2.79
C VAL A 59 -9.57 10.88 -2.35
N ARG A 60 -10.15 9.90 -3.03
CA ARG A 60 -11.32 9.14 -2.56
C ARG A 60 -10.89 7.71 -2.29
N TYR A 61 -11.17 7.22 -1.10
CA TYR A 61 -10.84 5.84 -0.72
C TYR A 61 -11.92 4.85 -1.18
N ALA A 62 -11.50 3.63 -1.50
CA ALA A 62 -12.39 2.54 -1.84
C ALA A 62 -13.26 2.17 -0.62
N GLY A 63 -14.58 2.07 -0.83
CA GLY A 63 -15.52 1.74 0.24
C GLY A 63 -15.92 2.90 1.17
N PHE A 64 -15.37 4.11 0.96
CA PHE A 64 -15.72 5.31 1.72
C PHE A 64 -16.50 6.33 0.86
N GLY A 65 -17.21 7.22 1.55
CA GLY A 65 -17.98 8.29 0.94
C GLY A 65 -17.13 9.51 0.60
N LYS A 66 -17.82 10.55 0.14
CA LYS A 66 -17.21 11.86 -0.15
C LYS A 66 -16.78 12.64 1.09
N ASP A 67 -17.35 12.28 2.25
CA ASP A 67 -17.13 13.01 3.51
C ASP A 67 -15.76 12.64 4.10
N GLU A 68 -15.20 11.52 3.64
CA GLU A 68 -13.88 10.99 3.95
C GLU A 68 -12.82 11.35 2.90
N ASP A 69 -13.15 12.15 1.87
CA ASP A 69 -12.16 12.61 0.89
C ASP A 69 -11.10 13.50 1.56
N GLU A 70 -9.82 13.16 1.43
CA GLU A 70 -8.70 13.85 2.08
C GLU A 70 -7.70 14.45 1.08
N TRP A 71 -6.99 15.51 1.49
CA TRP A 71 -5.82 16.03 0.77
C TRP A 71 -4.55 15.36 1.29
N VAL A 72 -3.85 14.65 0.42
CA VAL A 72 -2.69 13.82 0.76
C VAL A 72 -1.45 14.33 0.03
N ASN A 73 -0.32 14.43 0.73
CA ASN A 73 0.97 14.77 0.13
C ASN A 73 1.48 13.63 -0.77
N VAL A 74 1.80 13.92 -2.02
CA VAL A 74 2.19 12.89 -2.99
C VAL A 74 3.52 12.22 -2.62
N LYS A 75 4.49 12.97 -2.09
CA LYS A 75 5.85 12.47 -1.89
C LYS A 75 5.95 11.40 -0.80
N GLY A 76 5.06 11.44 0.20
CA GLY A 76 5.10 10.53 1.34
C GLY A 76 3.75 9.96 1.74
N GLY A 77 2.71 10.24 0.98
CA GLY A 77 1.35 9.84 1.29
C GLY A 77 0.71 8.96 0.23
N VAL A 78 1.28 8.75 -0.95
CA VAL A 78 0.69 7.87 -1.96
C VAL A 78 1.77 6.99 -2.58
N ARG A 79 1.53 5.67 -2.64
CA ARG A 79 2.35 4.72 -3.42
C ARG A 79 1.48 3.80 -4.24
N GLN A 80 2.10 3.09 -5.18
CA GLN A 80 1.42 1.99 -5.86
C GLN A 80 1.07 0.89 -4.86
N ALA A 81 -0.14 0.33 -5.00
CA ALA A 81 -0.66 -0.68 -4.08
C ALA A 81 0.24 -1.92 -4.03
N SER A 82 0.42 -2.44 -2.82
CA SER A 82 1.13 -3.71 -2.60
C SER A 82 0.33 -4.88 -3.17
N THR A 83 1.01 -5.90 -3.69
CA THR A 83 0.36 -7.07 -4.31
C THR A 83 0.46 -8.29 -3.40
N PRO A 84 -0.63 -9.05 -3.16
CA PRO A 84 -0.58 -10.28 -2.39
C PRO A 84 0.54 -11.23 -2.84
N LEU A 85 1.22 -11.85 -1.88
CA LEU A 85 2.27 -12.80 -2.19
C LEU A 85 1.65 -14.11 -2.68
N GLU A 86 1.80 -14.36 -3.98
CA GLU A 86 1.43 -15.64 -4.57
C GLU A 86 2.27 -16.78 -3.98
N PRO A 87 1.66 -17.94 -3.61
CA PRO A 87 2.39 -19.06 -3.00
C PRO A 87 3.57 -19.55 -3.84
N SER A 88 3.39 -19.59 -5.15
CA SER A 88 4.44 -19.96 -6.12
C SER A 88 5.60 -18.95 -6.19
N GLU A 89 5.39 -17.72 -5.73
CA GLU A 89 6.32 -16.60 -5.79
C GLU A 89 7.00 -16.29 -4.45
N CYS A 90 6.70 -17.06 -3.39
CA CYS A 90 7.28 -16.87 -2.06
C CYS A 90 8.82 -16.78 -2.06
N HIS A 91 9.47 -17.46 -3.01
CA HIS A 91 10.91 -17.49 -3.18
C HIS A 91 11.51 -16.13 -3.59
N LYS A 92 10.70 -15.20 -4.13
CA LYS A 92 11.14 -13.86 -4.53
C LYS A 92 11.45 -12.96 -3.33
N VAL A 93 10.69 -13.10 -2.23
CA VAL A 93 10.90 -12.36 -0.98
C VAL A 93 12.22 -12.76 -0.33
N LYS A 94 13.02 -11.79 0.09
CA LYS A 94 14.33 -11.95 0.72
C LYS A 94 14.39 -11.26 2.08
N ASP A 95 15.38 -11.66 2.88
CA ASP A 95 15.72 -10.95 4.10
C ASP A 95 16.07 -9.49 3.75
N GLY A 96 15.52 -8.54 4.50
CA GLY A 96 15.65 -7.09 4.29
C GLY A 96 14.61 -6.49 3.34
N ASP A 97 13.75 -7.28 2.70
CA ASP A 97 12.65 -6.72 1.90
C ASP A 97 11.61 -6.05 2.80
N ILE A 98 11.05 -4.95 2.32
CA ILE A 98 9.91 -4.29 2.96
C ILE A 98 8.62 -4.88 2.36
N VAL A 99 7.75 -5.34 3.25
CA VAL A 99 6.46 -5.94 2.92
C VAL A 99 5.34 -5.27 3.69
N LEU A 100 4.14 -5.42 3.17
CA LEU A 100 2.89 -5.01 3.80
C LEU A 100 2.29 -6.23 4.52
N CYS A 101 2.20 -6.20 5.84
CA CYS A 101 1.70 -7.30 6.66
C CYS A 101 0.44 -6.92 7.41
N PHE A 102 -0.51 -7.84 7.51
CA PHE A 102 -1.68 -7.67 8.36
C PHE A 102 -1.31 -7.85 9.84
N LYS A 103 -1.65 -6.86 10.67
CA LYS A 103 -1.45 -6.86 12.12
C LYS A 103 -2.78 -6.65 12.82
N GLU A 104 -3.16 -7.64 13.62
CA GLU A 104 -4.35 -7.60 14.45
C GLU A 104 -3.98 -7.48 15.93
N SER A 105 -4.74 -6.65 16.64
CA SER A 105 -4.71 -6.41 18.08
C SER A 105 -6.15 -6.26 18.57
N ASP A 106 -6.35 -6.30 19.89
CA ASP A 106 -7.68 -6.15 20.49
C ASP A 106 -8.40 -4.84 20.08
N ASP A 107 -7.64 -3.78 19.80
CA ASP A 107 -8.15 -2.44 19.50
C ASP A 107 -8.13 -2.07 18.00
N TYR A 108 -7.43 -2.83 17.16
CA TYR A 108 -7.27 -2.51 15.74
C TYR A 108 -6.82 -3.71 14.91
N ALA A 109 -7.17 -3.69 13.62
CA ALA A 109 -6.67 -4.64 12.64
C ALA A 109 -6.23 -3.85 11.41
N LEU A 110 -4.93 -3.79 11.14
CA LEU A 110 -4.33 -2.85 10.17
C LEU A 110 -3.28 -3.53 9.30
N TYR A 111 -3.11 -3.03 8.10
CA TYR A 111 -1.92 -3.35 7.32
C TYR A 111 -0.77 -2.41 7.67
N CYS A 112 0.35 -2.98 8.10
CA CYS A 112 1.55 -2.28 8.57
C CYS A 112 2.77 -2.68 7.75
N ASP A 113 3.75 -1.76 7.68
CA ASP A 113 4.97 -1.98 6.90
C ASP A 113 5.90 -2.72 7.83
N ALA A 114 6.51 -3.76 7.29
CA ALA A 114 7.39 -4.60 8.06
C ALA A 114 8.60 -4.99 7.22
N CYS A 115 9.76 -5.01 7.86
CA CYS A 115 10.98 -5.52 7.28
C CYS A 115 11.08 -7.02 7.53
N VAL A 116 11.36 -7.80 6.50
CA VAL A 116 11.60 -9.24 6.63
C VAL A 116 12.96 -9.45 7.31
N LEU A 117 12.97 -9.94 8.54
CA LEU A 117 14.20 -10.22 9.27
C LEU A 117 14.82 -11.57 8.87
N LYS A 118 13.95 -12.57 8.69
CA LYS A 118 14.37 -13.95 8.44
C LYS A 118 13.25 -14.72 7.76
N ILE A 119 13.61 -15.65 6.87
CA ILE A 119 12.66 -16.56 6.25
C ILE A 119 13.01 -18.03 6.56
N THR A 120 12.08 -18.76 7.16
CA THR A 120 12.16 -20.21 7.35
C THR A 120 11.36 -20.91 6.25
N ARG A 121 12.08 -21.44 5.26
CA ARG A 121 11.49 -22.10 4.09
C ARG A 121 11.02 -23.51 4.44
N GLN A 122 9.81 -23.85 3.99
CA GLN A 122 9.20 -25.18 4.13
C GLN A 122 8.98 -25.79 2.75
N GLU A 123 8.89 -27.12 2.65
CA GLU A 123 8.39 -27.78 1.44
C GLU A 123 6.88 -27.55 1.34
N HIS A 124 6.43 -27.07 0.19
CA HIS A 124 5.02 -26.83 -0.11
C HIS A 124 4.79 -26.88 -1.62
N ASP A 125 3.53 -27.03 -2.02
CA ASP A 125 3.16 -27.00 -3.44
C ASP A 125 2.94 -25.55 -3.94
N PRO A 126 2.72 -25.33 -5.24
CA PRO A 126 2.49 -23.98 -5.77
C PRO A 126 1.13 -23.36 -5.39
N VAL A 127 0.23 -24.09 -4.72
CA VAL A 127 -1.13 -23.66 -4.37
C VAL A 127 -1.16 -23.07 -2.97
N GLU A 128 -0.37 -23.57 -2.04
CA GLU A 128 -0.30 -23.09 -0.66
C GLU A 128 1.15 -22.90 -0.21
N CYS A 129 1.44 -21.79 0.48
CA CYS A 129 2.77 -21.51 0.99
C CYS A 129 2.81 -21.64 2.52
N ASN A 130 3.62 -22.59 3.00
CA ASN A 130 3.83 -22.85 4.41
C ASN A 130 5.14 -22.25 4.96
N CYS A 131 5.82 -21.39 4.17
CA CYS A 131 7.00 -20.68 4.64
C CYS A 131 6.63 -19.72 5.79
N ILE A 132 7.54 -19.59 6.76
CA ILE A 132 7.40 -18.67 7.88
C ILE A 132 8.32 -17.48 7.64
N PHE A 133 7.76 -16.28 7.74
CA PHE A 133 8.49 -15.02 7.58
C PHE A 133 8.48 -14.30 8.93
N THR A 134 9.66 -14.17 9.54
CA THR A 134 9.83 -13.34 10.72
C THR A 134 10.00 -11.91 10.26
N VAL A 135 9.06 -11.04 10.65
CA VAL A 135 9.02 -9.64 10.25
C VAL A 135 9.11 -8.72 11.45
N GLN A 136 9.65 -7.51 11.25
CA GLN A 136 9.65 -6.43 12.23
C GLN A 136 8.84 -5.25 11.70
N TYR A 137 7.80 -4.86 12.44
CA TYR A 137 6.94 -3.74 12.07
C TYR A 137 7.66 -2.40 12.26
N GLU A 138 7.63 -1.53 11.24
CA GLU A 138 8.32 -0.23 11.29
C GLU A 138 7.76 0.71 12.35
N TYR A 139 6.47 0.61 12.66
CA TYR A 139 5.78 1.53 13.57
C TYR A 139 6.22 1.40 15.03
N ASP A 140 6.35 0.17 15.53
CA ASP A 140 6.62 -0.10 16.96
C ASP A 140 7.81 -1.04 17.19
N ASN A 141 8.50 -1.46 16.12
CA ASN A 141 9.59 -2.43 16.13
C ASN A 141 9.21 -3.80 16.74
N SER A 142 7.91 -4.10 16.83
CA SER A 142 7.45 -5.43 17.25
C SER A 142 7.79 -6.47 16.20
N GLU A 143 8.14 -7.67 16.64
CA GLU A 143 8.44 -8.80 15.76
C GLU A 143 7.28 -9.80 15.77
N ALA A 144 7.01 -10.39 14.62
CA ALA A 144 6.00 -11.43 14.47
C ALA A 144 6.41 -12.45 13.40
N ASP A 145 5.99 -13.70 13.59
CA ASP A 145 6.03 -14.72 12.55
C ASP A 145 4.71 -14.69 11.77
N VAL A 146 4.80 -14.46 10.46
CA VAL A 146 3.65 -14.40 9.54
C VAL A 146 3.80 -15.42 8.40
N TYR A 147 2.69 -15.74 7.74
CA TYR A 147 2.66 -16.66 6.60
C TYR A 147 2.52 -15.90 5.28
N GLY A 148 2.80 -16.57 4.16
CA GLY A 148 2.75 -15.93 2.84
C GLY A 148 1.40 -15.27 2.52
N LYS A 149 0.28 -15.85 2.97
CA LYS A 149 -1.07 -15.30 2.78
C LYS A 149 -1.30 -13.93 3.46
N ASP A 150 -0.49 -13.62 4.48
CA ASP A 150 -0.60 -12.40 5.29
C ASP A 150 0.37 -11.31 4.79
N ILE A 151 1.10 -11.59 3.71
CA ILE A 151 2.12 -10.71 3.10
C ILE A 151 1.61 -10.17 1.76
N CYS A 152 1.71 -8.86 1.60
CA CYS A 152 1.65 -8.19 0.31
C CYS A 152 3.04 -7.60 -0.01
N CYS A 153 3.54 -7.88 -1.21
CA CYS A 153 4.84 -7.40 -1.69
C CYS A 153 4.74 -5.97 -2.21
N ARG A 154 5.73 -5.15 -1.84
CA ARG A 154 5.91 -3.82 -2.43
C ARG A 154 6.29 -3.93 -3.91
N PRO A 155 5.80 -3.03 -4.77
CA PRO A 155 6.29 -2.90 -6.13
C PRO A 155 7.80 -2.61 -6.16
N SER A 156 8.53 -3.28 -7.05
CA SER A 156 10.00 -3.22 -7.10
C SER A 156 10.58 -1.84 -7.44
N GLU A 157 9.76 -0.92 -7.96
CA GLU A 157 10.19 0.42 -8.41
C GLU A 157 10.41 1.41 -7.25
N GLU A 158 10.06 1.07 -6.01
CA GLU A 158 10.30 1.95 -4.87
C GLU A 158 11.77 2.03 -4.42
N LYS A 159 12.67 1.24 -5.03
CA LYS A 159 14.14 1.42 -4.88
C LYS A 159 14.67 2.69 -5.55
N SER A 160 13.84 3.51 -6.21
CA SER A 160 14.32 4.59 -7.09
C SER A 160 13.50 5.88 -7.06
N VAL A 161 13.13 6.41 -5.89
CA VAL A 161 12.67 7.83 -5.78
C VAL A 161 13.40 8.61 -4.67
N ALA A 162 14.46 8.04 -4.08
CA ALA A 162 15.30 8.77 -3.13
C ALA A 162 16.59 9.36 -3.75
N LEU A 163 16.93 9.01 -4.99
CA LEU A 163 18.14 9.48 -5.65
C LEU A 163 17.83 9.90 -7.09
N ALA A 164 18.02 11.18 -7.36
CA ALA A 164 17.98 11.87 -8.65
C ALA A 164 16.60 12.23 -9.24
N LEU A 165 16.03 13.33 -8.74
CA LEU A 165 15.53 14.35 -9.65
C LEU A 165 16.30 15.65 -9.40
N PRO A 166 17.29 16.02 -10.25
CA PRO A 166 17.74 17.39 -10.32
C PRO A 166 16.58 18.22 -10.88
N MET A 167 16.25 19.31 -10.19
CA MET A 167 15.30 20.32 -10.65
C MET A 167 15.69 20.75 -12.08
N GLN A 168 14.94 20.32 -13.09
CA GLN A 168 14.99 20.95 -14.40
C GLN A 168 13.87 21.99 -14.46
N SER A 169 14.31 23.23 -14.60
CA SER A 169 13.52 24.46 -14.64
C SER A 169 12.36 24.36 -15.64
N ILE A 170 11.20 24.85 -15.24
CA ILE A 170 9.93 24.88 -16.01
C ILE A 170 9.99 25.84 -17.22
N GLU A 171 11.11 26.54 -17.45
CA GLU A 171 11.25 27.50 -18.56
C GLU A 171 11.34 26.87 -19.97
N SER A 172 11.48 25.55 -20.12
CA SER A 172 11.68 24.93 -21.44
C SER A 172 10.41 24.38 -22.11
N LEU A 173 9.21 24.59 -21.56
CA LEU A 173 7.98 24.00 -22.11
C LEU A 173 7.05 24.95 -22.87
N TRP A 174 7.44 26.21 -23.05
CA TRP A 174 6.64 27.19 -23.80
C TRP A 174 7.53 27.81 -24.88
N GLY A 175 7.67 27.08 -25.98
CA GLY A 175 8.10 27.61 -27.27
C GLY A 175 6.88 27.96 -28.12
#